data_AF-J3KRS3-F1
#
_entry.id   AF-J3KRS3-F1
#
_cell.length_a   1.000
_cell.length_b   1.000
_cell.length_c   1.000
_cell.angle_alpha   90.00
_cell.angle_beta   90.00
_cell.angle_gamma   90.00
#
_symmetry.space_group_name_H-M   'P 1'
#
loop_
_entity.id
_entity.type
_entity.pdbx_description
1 polymer ?
#
loop_
_entity_poly.entity_id
_entity_poly.type
_entity_poly.pdbx_seq_one_letter_code
_entity_poly.pdbx_strand_id
1 'polypeptide(L)'
;MKKQFNRMRQLANQTVGRAEKTEVLSEDLLQVEKRLELVKQVSHSTHKKLTACLQGQQGAEADKRSKKLPLTTLAQCLMEGSAILGDDTLLGKMLKLCGETEDKLAQELIHFELQVERDVIEPLFLLAEVEIPNIQKQRKHLAKLVLDMDSSRTRTSSQLICTVLWPKKLTMQTTFKR
;
A
#
# COMPACT_ATOMS: atom_id res chain seq x y z
N MET A 1 -19.28 39.47 27.29
CA MET A 1 -18.80 38.23 27.95
C MET A 1 -18.14 37.23 26.98
N LYS A 2 -18.78 36.81 25.88
CA LYS A 2 -18.22 35.79 24.94
C LYS A 2 -16.87 36.14 24.28
N LYS A 3 -16.61 37.42 23.96
CA LYS A 3 -15.33 37.86 23.36
C LYS A 3 -14.13 37.67 24.29
N GLN A 4 -14.28 37.93 25.58
CA GLN A 4 -13.21 37.75 26.58
C GLN A 4 -12.92 36.26 26.81
N PHE A 5 -13.97 35.43 26.86
CA PHE A 5 -13.82 33.97 26.98
C PHE A 5 -13.11 33.35 25.77
N ASN A 6 -13.44 33.78 24.55
CA ASN A 6 -12.74 33.33 23.35
C ASN A 6 -11.28 33.81 23.32
N ARG A 7 -11.00 35.04 23.77
CA ARG A 7 -9.62 35.55 23.89
C ARG A 7 -8.82 34.75 24.92
N MET A 8 -9.43 34.42 26.06
CA MET A 8 -8.79 33.63 27.11
C MET A 8 -8.54 32.18 26.67
N ARG A 9 -9.47 31.57 25.93
CA ARG A 9 -9.28 30.26 25.28
C ARG A 9 -8.19 30.29 24.20
N GLN A 10 -8.10 31.38 23.43
CA GLN A 10 -7.08 31.56 22.40
C GLN A 10 -5.69 31.75 23.01
N LEU A 11 -5.57 32.48 24.12
CA LEU A 11 -4.33 32.67 24.87
C LEU A 11 -3.88 31.39 25.59
N ALA A 12 -4.81 30.62 26.16
CA ALA A 12 -4.51 29.31 26.73
C ALA A 12 -4.00 28.32 25.66
N ASN A 13 -4.62 28.30 24.47
CA ASN A 13 -4.13 27.50 23.35
C ASN A 13 -2.79 27.99 22.77
N GLN A 14 -2.49 29.30 22.88
CA GLN A 14 -1.21 29.88 22.44
C GLN A 14 -0.05 29.59 23.41
N THR A 15 -0.34 29.49 24.72
CA THR A 15 0.69 29.42 25.77
C THR A 15 0.98 27.99 26.24
N VAL A 16 0.06 27.03 26.03
CA VAL A 16 0.16 25.68 26.61
C VAL A 16 0.45 24.58 25.58
N GLY A 17 0.77 24.91 24.33
CA GLY A 17 0.91 23.87 23.30
C GLY A 17 1.80 24.17 22.10
N ARG A 18 2.52 25.30 22.07
CA ARG A 18 3.57 25.50 21.06
C ARG A 18 4.83 24.78 21.50
N ALA A 19 4.81 23.45 21.37
CA ALA A 19 6.02 22.75 21.02
C ALA A 19 6.52 23.39 19.72
N GLU A 20 7.73 23.92 19.72
CA GLU A 20 8.42 24.30 18.48
C GLU A 20 8.50 23.03 17.65
N LYS A 21 7.58 23.00 16.71
CA LYS A 21 7.12 21.86 15.97
C LYS A 21 8.34 21.38 15.16
N THR A 22 8.62 20.09 15.19
CA THR A 22 9.52 19.37 14.26
C THR A 22 8.98 19.48 12.82
N GLU A 23 8.79 20.70 12.34
CA GLU A 23 8.06 21.08 11.12
C GLU A 23 8.68 20.50 9.87
N VAL A 24 10.01 20.40 9.84
CA VAL A 24 10.76 19.90 8.69
C VAL A 24 10.48 18.41 8.43
N LEU A 25 10.22 17.60 9.48
CA LEU A 25 9.83 16.19 9.31
C LEU A 25 8.36 16.01 8.91
N SER A 26 7.49 16.96 9.24
CA SER A 26 6.04 16.78 9.04
C SER A 26 5.60 17.02 7.59
N GLU A 27 6.20 17.98 6.88
CA GLU A 27 5.80 18.33 5.51
C GLU A 27 6.24 17.27 4.49
N ASP A 28 7.49 16.81 4.59
CA ASP A 28 8.01 15.71 3.76
C ASP A 28 7.20 14.41 3.98
N LEU A 29 6.88 14.09 5.24
CA LEU A 29 6.05 12.92 5.56
C LEU A 29 4.63 13.04 5.00
N LEU A 30 4.01 14.23 5.08
CA LEU A 30 2.71 14.49 4.45
C LEU A 30 2.75 14.30 2.93
N GLN A 31 3.82 14.74 2.29
CA GLN A 31 4.02 14.53 0.85
C GLN A 31 4.17 13.04 0.51
N VAL A 32 4.95 12.30 1.30
CA VAL A 32 5.11 10.84 1.14
C VAL A 32 3.78 10.11 1.31
N GLU A 33 2.95 10.49 2.28
CA GLU A 33 1.63 9.89 2.49
C GLU A 33 0.69 10.12 1.31
N LYS A 34 0.66 11.35 0.79
CA LYS A 34 -0.13 11.68 -0.39
C LYS A 34 0.32 10.83 -1.58
N ARG A 35 1.64 10.65 -1.75
CA ARG A 35 2.20 9.79 -2.79
C ARG A 35 1.81 8.32 -2.57
N LEU A 36 1.82 7.85 -1.33
CA LEU A 36 1.47 6.47 -0.99
C LEU A 36 0.01 6.15 -1.35
N GLU A 37 -0.91 7.10 -1.15
CA GLU A 37 -2.31 6.95 -1.57
C GLU A 37 -2.46 6.84 -3.09
N LEU A 38 -1.69 7.63 -3.85
CA LEU A 38 -1.66 7.53 -5.30
C LEU A 38 -1.08 6.19 -5.76
N VAL A 39 0.00 5.72 -5.15
CA VAL A 39 0.58 4.40 -5.44
C VAL A 39 -0.43 3.30 -5.15
N LYS A 40 -1.16 3.36 -4.04
CA LYS A 40 -2.24 2.42 -3.73
C LYS A 40 -3.30 2.41 -4.82
N GLN A 41 -3.81 3.58 -5.19
CA GLN A 41 -4.85 3.71 -6.22
C GLN A 41 -4.42 3.13 -7.57
N VAL A 42 -3.20 3.45 -8.01
CA VAL A 42 -2.64 2.93 -9.26
C VAL A 42 -2.44 1.42 -9.16
N SER A 43 -1.95 0.91 -8.04
CA SER A 43 -1.73 -0.53 -7.83
C SER A 43 -3.05 -1.31 -7.89
N HIS A 44 -4.10 -0.85 -7.20
CA HIS A 44 -5.43 -1.47 -7.28
C HIS A 44 -6.02 -1.45 -8.69
N SER A 45 -5.97 -0.29 -9.36
CA SER A 45 -6.55 -0.17 -10.69
C SER A 45 -5.83 -1.04 -11.71
N THR A 46 -4.50 -1.10 -11.61
CA THR A 46 -3.65 -1.94 -12.47
C THR A 46 -3.88 -3.43 -12.17
N HIS A 47 -3.89 -3.83 -10.91
CA HIS A 47 -4.24 -5.20 -10.49
C HIS A 47 -5.58 -5.65 -11.07
N LYS A 48 -6.64 -4.84 -10.92
CA LYS A 48 -7.98 -5.17 -11.44
C LYS A 48 -7.98 -5.31 -12.96
N LYS A 49 -7.33 -4.40 -13.68
CA LYS A 49 -7.26 -4.45 -15.15
C LYS A 49 -6.46 -5.64 -15.66
N LEU A 50 -5.29 -5.91 -15.07
CA LEU A 50 -4.47 -7.06 -15.44
C LEU A 50 -5.20 -8.37 -15.15
N THR A 51 -5.83 -8.50 -13.99
CA THR A 51 -6.65 -9.66 -13.64
C THR A 51 -7.74 -9.91 -14.68
N ALA A 52 -8.41 -8.86 -15.14
CA ALA A 52 -9.48 -8.98 -16.15
C ALA A 52 -8.98 -9.36 -17.55
N CYS A 53 -7.68 -9.24 -17.82
CA CYS A 53 -7.09 -9.65 -19.10
C CYS A 53 -6.75 -11.15 -19.14
N LEU A 54 -6.65 -11.80 -17.98
CA LEU A 54 -6.34 -13.23 -17.89
C LEU A 54 -7.64 -14.05 -18.00
N GLN A 55 -7.58 -15.13 -18.77
CA GLN A 55 -8.72 -16.01 -19.06
C GLN A 55 -8.88 -17.11 -18.00
N GLY A 56 -7.82 -17.48 -17.30
CA GLY A 56 -7.89 -18.46 -16.22
C GLY A 56 -8.33 -17.87 -14.88
N GLN A 57 -9.08 -18.68 -14.12
CA GLN A 57 -9.53 -18.36 -12.77
C GLN A 57 -8.34 -18.05 -11.85
N GLN A 58 -8.37 -16.93 -11.11
CA GLN A 58 -7.34 -16.59 -10.13
C GLN A 58 -7.12 -17.71 -9.11
N GLY A 59 -5.86 -18.00 -8.80
CA GLY A 59 -5.46 -19.03 -7.83
C GLY A 59 -5.66 -20.48 -8.29
N ALA A 60 -5.91 -20.71 -9.58
CA ALA A 60 -5.99 -22.06 -10.14
C ALA A 60 -4.60 -22.56 -10.57
N GLU A 61 -4.17 -23.69 -10.00
CA GLU A 61 -3.01 -24.46 -10.47
C GLU A 61 -3.09 -24.74 -11.98
N ALA A 62 -1.93 -24.89 -12.63
CA ALA A 62 -1.81 -25.10 -14.08
C ALA A 62 -2.77 -26.19 -14.63
N ASP A 63 -2.95 -27.27 -13.87
CA ASP A 63 -3.80 -28.41 -14.24
C ASP A 63 -5.32 -28.13 -14.17
N LYS A 64 -5.75 -27.11 -13.40
CA LYS A 64 -7.14 -26.65 -13.37
C LYS A 64 -7.41 -25.59 -14.44
N ARG A 65 -6.37 -24.87 -14.88
CA ARG A 65 -6.41 -23.83 -15.92
C ARG A 65 -6.47 -24.46 -17.33
N SER A 66 -5.71 -25.55 -17.55
CA SER A 66 -5.66 -26.28 -18.83
C SER A 66 -7.02 -26.80 -19.30
N LYS A 67 -7.89 -27.22 -18.37
CA LYS A 67 -9.23 -27.78 -18.64
C LYS A 67 -10.29 -26.76 -19.08
N LYS A 68 -9.98 -25.45 -19.08
CA LYS A 68 -10.95 -24.38 -19.38
C LYS A 68 -10.53 -23.44 -20.50
N LEU A 69 -9.30 -23.55 -21.00
CA LEU A 69 -8.82 -22.63 -22.02
C LEU A 69 -9.41 -23.05 -23.38
N PRO A 70 -10.18 -22.20 -24.08
CA PRO A 70 -10.86 -22.58 -25.32
C PRO A 70 -9.92 -23.11 -26.41
N LEU A 71 -8.67 -22.66 -26.37
CA LEU A 71 -7.60 -23.07 -27.28
C LEU A 71 -7.21 -24.55 -27.11
N THR A 72 -7.19 -25.08 -25.88
CA THR A 72 -6.97 -26.50 -25.62
C THR A 72 -8.09 -27.35 -26.22
N THR A 73 -9.34 -26.90 -26.08
CA THR A 73 -10.50 -27.58 -26.67
C THR A 73 -10.46 -27.55 -28.20
N LEU A 74 -10.02 -26.43 -28.79
CA LEU A 74 -9.82 -26.30 -30.24
C LEU A 74 -8.74 -27.26 -30.73
N ALA A 75 -7.60 -27.33 -30.04
CA ALA A 75 -6.52 -28.26 -30.35
C ALA A 75 -7.02 -29.71 -30.34
N GLN A 76 -7.78 -30.12 -29.32
CA GLN A 76 -8.38 -31.47 -29.25
C GLN A 76 -9.33 -31.73 -30.42
N CYS A 77 -10.22 -30.80 -30.74
CA CYS A 77 -11.16 -30.93 -31.86
C CYS A 77 -10.43 -31.11 -33.21
N LEU A 78 -9.33 -30.37 -33.43
CA LEU A 78 -8.50 -30.51 -34.63
C LEU A 78 -7.80 -31.87 -34.69
N MET A 79 -7.28 -32.35 -33.57
CA MET A 79 -6.64 -33.66 -33.48
C MET A 79 -7.64 -34.81 -33.71
N GLU A 80 -8.85 -34.71 -33.15
CA GLU A 80 -9.93 -35.67 -33.37
C GLU A 80 -10.38 -35.67 -34.84
N GLY A 81 -10.55 -34.48 -35.44
CA GLY A 81 -10.89 -34.34 -36.85
C GLY A 81 -9.82 -34.93 -37.78
N SER A 82 -8.54 -34.76 -37.43
CA SER A 82 -7.42 -35.39 -38.14
C SER A 82 -7.51 -36.92 -38.06
N ALA A 83 -7.78 -37.48 -36.87
CA ALA A 83 -7.91 -38.92 -36.67
C ALA A 83 -9.06 -39.53 -37.48
N ILE A 84 -10.19 -38.81 -37.61
CA ILE A 84 -11.33 -39.25 -38.43
C ILE A 84 -10.99 -39.27 -39.93
N LEU A 85 -10.29 -38.24 -40.41
CA LEU A 85 -9.91 -38.15 -41.83
C LEU A 85 -8.75 -39.08 -42.21
N GLY A 86 -7.95 -39.50 -41.22
CA GLY A 86 -6.78 -40.34 -41.39
C GLY A 86 -5.56 -39.60 -41.94
N ASP A 87 -4.37 -40.13 -41.61
CA ASP A 87 -3.06 -39.57 -41.96
C ASP A 87 -2.74 -39.68 -43.47
N ASP A 88 -3.57 -40.34 -44.27
CA ASP A 88 -3.37 -40.49 -45.72
C ASP A 88 -3.86 -39.28 -46.51
N THR A 89 -4.73 -38.45 -45.92
CA THR A 89 -5.29 -37.27 -46.58
C THR A 89 -4.47 -36.01 -46.30
N LEU A 90 -4.34 -35.13 -47.29
CA LEU A 90 -3.71 -33.81 -47.12
C LEU A 90 -4.40 -32.99 -46.02
N LEU A 91 -5.73 -33.06 -45.96
CA LEU A 91 -6.51 -32.35 -44.94
C LEU A 91 -6.29 -32.92 -43.54
N GLY A 92 -6.24 -34.25 -43.39
CA GLY A 92 -5.93 -34.90 -42.11
C GLY A 92 -4.57 -34.49 -41.56
N LYS A 93 -3.53 -34.48 -42.42
CA LYS A 93 -2.19 -33.97 -42.05
C LYS A 93 -2.20 -32.49 -41.67
N MET A 94 -2.95 -31.66 -42.40
CA MET A 94 -3.10 -30.23 -42.09
C MET A 94 -3.78 -30.01 -40.73
N LEU A 95 -4.87 -30.72 -40.44
CA LEU A 95 -5.56 -30.62 -39.16
C LEU A 95 -4.66 -31.05 -37.99
N LYS A 96 -3.85 -32.10 -38.18
CA LYS A 96 -2.86 -32.55 -37.18
C LYS A 96 -1.85 -31.45 -36.86
N LEU A 97 -1.24 -30.86 -37.89
CA LEU A 97 -0.28 -29.78 -37.73
C LEU A 97 -0.89 -28.57 -37.02
N CYS A 98 -2.12 -28.20 -37.38
CA CYS A 98 -2.86 -27.13 -36.71
C CYS A 98 -3.14 -27.48 -35.24
N GLY A 99 -3.61 -28.70 -34.94
CA GLY A 99 -3.91 -29.15 -33.58
C GLY A 99 -2.67 -29.14 -32.67
N GLU A 100 -1.53 -29.66 -33.15
CA GLU A 100 -0.26 -29.62 -32.42
C GLU A 100 0.25 -28.18 -32.20
N THR A 101 -0.02 -27.27 -33.14
CA THR A 101 0.36 -25.86 -33.03
C THR A 101 -0.51 -25.14 -32.01
N GLU A 102 -1.83 -25.35 -32.06
CA GLU A 102 -2.79 -24.80 -31.10
C GLU A 102 -2.54 -25.32 -29.68
N ASP A 103 -2.19 -26.60 -29.52
CA ASP A 103 -1.85 -27.15 -28.20
C ASP A 103 -0.60 -26.47 -27.61
N LYS A 104 0.46 -26.29 -28.40
CA LYS A 104 1.66 -25.54 -27.96
C LYS A 104 1.32 -24.10 -27.60
N LEU A 105 0.51 -23.43 -28.40
CA LEU A 105 0.07 -22.06 -28.12
C LEU A 105 -0.75 -21.99 -26.82
N ALA A 106 -1.58 -23.00 -26.54
CA ALA A 106 -2.35 -23.08 -25.31
C ALA A 106 -1.43 -23.24 -24.09
N GLN A 107 -0.38 -24.06 -24.18
CA GLN A 107 0.61 -24.23 -23.11
C GLN A 107 1.37 -22.93 -22.82
N GLU A 108 1.86 -22.24 -23.85
CA GLU A 108 2.54 -20.95 -23.71
C GLU A 108 1.62 -19.90 -23.06
N LEU A 109 0.35 -19.87 -23.45
CA LEU A 109 -0.62 -18.96 -22.84
C LEU A 109 -0.86 -19.28 -21.35
N ILE A 110 -1.00 -20.55 -20.98
CA ILE A 110 -1.12 -20.96 -19.57
C ILE A 110 0.11 -20.52 -18.76
N HIS A 111 1.31 -20.72 -19.31
CA HIS A 111 2.55 -20.32 -18.65
C HIS A 111 2.62 -18.81 -18.47
N PHE A 112 2.31 -18.04 -19.52
CA PHE A 112 2.23 -16.59 -19.47
C PHE A 112 1.27 -16.11 -18.38
N GLU A 113 0.04 -16.64 -18.32
CA GLU A 113 -0.94 -16.21 -17.33
C GLU A 113 -0.47 -16.48 -15.89
N LEU A 114 0.10 -17.65 -15.63
CA LEU A 114 0.65 -18.01 -14.31
C LEU A 114 1.81 -17.10 -13.92
N GLN A 115 2.70 -16.80 -14.87
CA GLN A 115 3.84 -15.93 -14.63
C GLN A 115 3.39 -14.50 -14.33
N VAL A 116 2.45 -13.95 -15.09
CA VAL A 116 1.89 -12.61 -14.83
C VAL A 116 1.17 -12.56 -13.48
N GLU A 117 0.43 -13.61 -13.13
CA GLU A 117 -0.27 -13.69 -11.85
C GLU A 117 0.71 -13.64 -10.68
N ARG A 118 1.76 -14.46 -10.71
CA ARG A 118 2.78 -14.55 -9.65
C ARG A 118 3.69 -13.33 -9.59
N ASP A 119 4.23 -12.90 -10.74
CA ASP A 119 5.32 -11.91 -10.76
C ASP A 119 4.82 -10.47 -10.81
N VAL A 120 3.54 -10.25 -11.11
CA VAL A 120 2.97 -8.91 -11.28
C VAL A 120 1.71 -8.70 -10.44
N ILE A 121 0.69 -9.55 -10.61
CA ILE A 121 -0.62 -9.33 -9.96
C ILE A 121 -0.49 -9.50 -8.44
N GLU A 122 0.07 -10.60 -7.97
CA GLU A 122 0.22 -10.88 -6.53
C GLU A 122 1.06 -9.79 -5.81
N PRO A 123 2.23 -9.36 -6.32
CA PRO A 123 2.99 -8.26 -5.71
C PRO A 123 2.22 -6.94 -5.66
N LEU A 124 1.46 -6.59 -6.71
CA LEU A 124 0.62 -5.38 -6.71
C LEU A 124 -0.49 -5.45 -5.66
N PHE A 125 -1.08 -6.64 -5.48
CA PHE A 125 -2.08 -6.87 -4.45
C PHE A 125 -1.48 -6.75 -3.04
N LEU A 126 -0.37 -7.43 -2.77
CA LEU A 126 0.31 -7.38 -1.47
C LEU A 126 0.76 -5.96 -1.12
N LEU A 127 1.34 -5.24 -2.09
CA LEU A 127 1.72 -3.84 -1.90
C LEU A 127 0.51 -3.00 -1.46
N ALA A 128 -0.63 -3.18 -2.12
CA ALA A 128 -1.80 -2.35 -1.91
C ALA A 128 -2.61 -2.69 -0.65
N GLU A 129 -2.76 -3.98 -0.34
CA GLU A 129 -3.62 -4.48 0.75
C GLU A 129 -2.87 -4.74 2.05
N VAL A 130 -1.54 -4.94 1.99
CA VAL A 130 -0.73 -5.30 3.16
C VAL A 130 0.29 -4.21 3.48
N GLU A 131 1.21 -3.95 2.55
CA GLU A 131 2.37 -3.09 2.82
C GLU A 131 1.95 -1.62 3.05
N ILE A 132 1.15 -1.05 2.15
CA ILE A 132 0.70 0.34 2.28
C ILE A 132 -0.11 0.57 3.58
N PRO A 133 -1.12 -0.26 3.92
CA PRO A 133 -1.82 -0.13 5.20
C PRO A 133 -0.90 -0.27 6.43
N ASN A 134 0.10 -1.15 6.38
CA ASN A 134 1.08 -1.30 7.45
C ASN A 134 1.94 -0.03 7.62
N ILE A 135 2.45 0.54 6.53
CA ILE A 135 3.19 1.80 6.55
C ILE A 135 2.31 2.92 7.13
N GLN A 136 1.05 3.02 6.70
CA GLN A 136 0.11 4.01 7.23
C GLN A 136 -0.14 3.84 8.74
N LYS A 137 -0.24 2.59 9.23
CA LYS A 137 -0.39 2.27 10.65
C LYS A 137 0.84 2.71 11.46
N GLN A 138 2.04 2.38 10.99
CA GLN A 138 3.29 2.79 11.65
C GLN A 138 3.44 4.31 11.68
N ARG A 139 3.10 5.00 10.59
CA ARG A 139 3.13 6.47 10.53
C ARG A 139 2.14 7.12 11.50
N LYS A 140 0.93 6.57 11.67
CA LYS A 140 0.00 7.03 12.72
C LYS A 140 0.57 6.82 14.13
N HIS A 141 1.27 5.71 14.35
CA HIS A 141 1.93 5.45 15.62
C HIS A 141 3.07 6.43 15.89
N LEU A 142 3.91 6.70 14.89
CA LEU A 142 4.98 7.71 14.98
C LEU A 142 4.43 9.09 15.35
N ALA A 143 3.34 9.53 14.71
CA ALA A 143 2.71 10.80 15.04
C ALA A 143 2.28 10.89 16.52
N LYS A 144 1.80 9.79 17.10
CA LYS A 144 1.47 9.72 18.54
C LYS A 144 2.73 9.83 19.41
N LEU A 145 3.78 9.08 19.09
CA LEU A 145 5.03 9.10 19.86
C LEU A 145 5.70 10.48 19.83
N VAL A 146 5.64 11.19 18.69
CA VAL A 146 6.14 12.57 18.58
C VAL A 146 5.36 13.50 19.52
N LEU A 147 4.02 13.42 19.54
CA LEU A 147 3.21 14.21 20.47
C LEU A 147 3.51 13.89 21.94
N ASP A 148 3.69 12.61 22.29
CA ASP A 148 4.04 12.17 23.64
C ASP A 148 5.43 12.71 24.05
N MET A 149 6.39 12.70 23.13
CA MET A 149 7.73 13.26 23.30
C MET A 149 7.71 14.79 23.50
N ASP A 150 6.99 15.51 22.64
CA ASP A 150 6.81 16.97 22.74
C ASP A 150 6.15 17.36 24.06
N SER A 151 5.14 16.61 24.51
CA SER A 151 4.47 16.83 25.79
C SER A 151 5.43 16.65 26.98
N SER A 152 6.28 15.62 26.92
CA SER A 152 7.28 15.31 27.95
C SER A 152 8.38 16.38 28.00
N ARG A 153 8.83 16.85 26.83
CA ARG A 153 9.81 17.93 26.69
C ARG A 153 9.26 19.25 27.23
N THR A 154 8.00 19.57 26.92
CA THR A 154 7.34 20.79 27.42
C THR A 154 7.17 20.76 28.93
N ARG A 155 6.78 19.61 29.51
CA ARG A 155 6.67 19.44 30.97
C ARG A 155 8.01 19.62 31.67
N THR A 156 9.07 19.00 31.14
CA THR A 156 10.43 19.10 31.72
C THR A 156 10.97 20.52 31.62
N SER A 157 10.77 21.19 30.47
CA SER A 157 11.17 22.58 30.27
C SER A 157 10.41 23.51 31.22
N SER A 158 9.11 23.29 31.43
CA SER A 158 8.30 24.07 32.37
C SER A 158 8.71 23.87 33.83
N GLN A 159 9.06 22.64 34.22
CA GLN A 159 9.60 22.34 35.55
C GLN A 159 10.98 22.97 35.77
N LEU A 160 11.86 22.95 34.76
CA LEU A 160 13.15 23.64 34.79
C LEU A 160 12.98 25.16 34.90
N ILE A 161 12.06 25.76 34.13
CA ILE A 161 11.77 27.20 34.24
C ILE A 161 11.26 27.54 35.65
N CYS A 162 10.32 26.76 36.21
CA CYS A 162 9.85 26.99 37.58
C CYS A 162 10.97 26.83 38.61
N THR A 163 11.84 25.83 38.49
CA THR A 163 12.96 25.60 39.42
C THR A 163 14.13 26.57 39.26
N VAL A 164 14.31 27.22 38.10
CA VAL A 164 15.33 28.27 37.90
C VAL A 164 14.79 29.66 38.25
N LEU A 165 13.47 29.87 38.16
CA LEU A 165 12.81 31.12 38.56
C LEU A 165 12.54 31.20 40.07
N TRP A 166 12.35 30.06 40.76
CA TRP A 166 12.13 30.03 42.22
C TRP A 166 13.32 30.51 43.06
N PRO A 167 14.60 30.18 42.76
CA PRO A 167 15.77 30.66 43.48
C PRO A 167 15.90 32.18 43.45
N LYS A 168 15.51 32.84 42.35
CA LYS A 168 15.60 34.31 42.23
C LYS A 168 14.56 35.06 43.07
N LYS A 169 13.43 34.44 43.43
CA LYS A 169 12.44 35.07 44.33
C LYS A 169 12.75 34.90 45.81
N LEU A 170 13.61 33.95 46.20
CA LEU A 170 13.98 33.74 47.60
C LEU A 170 15.21 34.55 48.04
N THR A 171 16.03 35.07 47.12
CA THR A 171 17.19 35.92 47.44
C THR A 171 16.89 37.42 47.59
N MET A 172 15.63 37.86 47.42
CA MET A 172 15.22 39.26 47.64
C MET A 172 14.32 39.47 48.89
N GLN A 173 14.50 38.67 49.95
CA GLN A 173 13.80 38.89 51.23
C GLN A 173 14.68 38.94 52.48
N THR A 174 16.02 39.06 52.36
CA THR A 174 16.92 39.02 53.54
C THR A 174 17.74 40.28 53.82
N THR A 175 17.34 41.45 53.29
CA THR A 175 17.80 42.77 53.76
C THR A 175 16.61 43.71 53.59
N PHE A 176 15.94 44.24 54.60
CA PHE A 176 16.46 45.13 55.61
C PHE A 176 15.35 45.31 56.67
N LYS A 177 15.57 44.75 57.86
CA LYS A 177 14.84 45.09 59.08
C LYS A 177 15.70 46.14 59.80
N ARG A 178 15.35 47.41 59.70
CA ARG A 178 15.54 48.44 60.74
C ARG A 178 14.86 49.73 60.33
#